data_AF-K9RL78-F1
#
_entry.id   AF-K9RL78-F1
#
_cell.length_a   1.000
_cell.length_b   1.000
_cell.length_c   1.000
_cell.angle_alpha   90.00
_cell.angle_beta   90.00
_cell.angle_gamma   90.00
#
_symmetry.space_group_name_H-M   'P 1'
#
loop_
_entity.id
_entity.type
_entity.pdbx_description
1 polymer ?
#
loop_
_entity_poly.entity_id
_entity_poly.type
_entity_poly.pdbx_seq_one_letter_code
_entity_poly.pdbx_strand_id
1 'polypeptide(L)' 'MMLTPHSDTKFINFLQKELLLTSCDIAVAMRKSRLDKGPLPMLLWQYGLVDIEQLDKIFDWLESQN' A
#
# COMPACT_ATOMS: atom_id res chain seq x y z
N MET A 1 -10.00 -16.12 4.18
CA MET A 1 -11.02 -15.08 4.42
C MET A 1 -10.84 -14.04 3.33
N MET A 2 -11.84 -13.92 2.47
CA MET A 2 -11.85 -13.04 1.29
C MET A 2 -11.83 -11.57 1.73
N LEU A 3 -10.77 -10.85 1.34
CA LEU A 3 -10.58 -9.42 1.62
C LEU A 3 -11.79 -8.65 1.10
N THR A 4 -12.49 -7.96 1.99
CA THR A 4 -13.66 -7.16 1.66
C THR A 4 -13.20 -5.87 0.97
N PRO A 5 -13.86 -5.42 -0.12
CA PRO A 5 -13.42 -4.28 -0.96
C PRO A 5 -13.35 -2.93 -0.23
N HIS A 6 -13.81 -2.88 1.03
CA HIS A 6 -13.86 -1.67 1.84
C HIS A 6 -12.49 -1.32 2.47
N SER A 7 -11.65 -2.31 2.77
CA SER A 7 -10.33 -2.08 3.38
C SER A 7 -9.31 -1.53 2.38
N ASP A 8 -9.36 -2.00 1.13
CA ASP A 8 -8.49 -1.51 0.06
C ASP A 8 -8.72 -0.02 -0.24
N THR A 9 -9.98 0.44 -0.20
CA THR A 9 -10.32 1.83 -0.53
C THR A 9 -9.76 2.81 0.51
N LYS A 10 -9.81 2.46 1.80
CA LYS A 10 -9.21 3.28 2.87
C LYS A 10 -7.70 3.34 2.76
N PHE A 11 -7.08 2.19 2.46
CA PHE A 11 -5.64 2.10 2.32
C PHE A 11 -5.14 2.91 1.12
N ILE A 12 -5.79 2.79 -0.04
CA ILE A 12 -5.44 3.59 -1.22
C ILE A 12 -5.62 5.09 -0.93
N ASN A 13 -6.68 5.49 -0.24
CA ASN A 13 -6.88 6.90 0.10
C ASN A 13 -5.80 7.43 1.06
N PHE A 14 -5.33 6.61 2.01
CA PHE A 14 -4.17 6.93 2.85
C PHE A 14 -2.91 7.11 2.00
N LEU A 15 -2.59 6.14 1.12
CA LEU A 15 -1.45 6.23 0.21
C LEU A 15 -1.49 7.50 -0.67
N GLN A 16 -2.67 7.88 -1.18
CA GLN A 16 -2.81 9.08 -2.01
C GLN A 16 -2.73 10.39 -1.21
N LYS A 17 -3.21 10.41 0.03
CA LYS A 17 -3.24 11.65 0.85
C LYS A 17 -1.96 11.87 1.66
N GLU A 18 -1.48 10.83 2.33
CA GLU A 18 -0.34 10.90 3.25
C GLU A 18 0.99 10.65 2.52
N LEU A 19 0.98 9.76 1.52
CA LEU A 19 2.18 9.46 0.73
C LEU A 19 2.22 10.20 -0.61
N LEU A 20 1.17 10.96 -0.95
CA LEU A 20 1.04 11.68 -2.22
C LEU A 20 1.26 10.78 -3.45
N LEU A 21 1.03 9.48 -3.30
CA LEU A 21 1.18 8.51 -4.37
C LEU A 21 0.10 8.72 -5.42
N THR A 22 0.47 8.59 -6.71
CA THR A 22 -0.56 8.57 -7.74
C THR A 22 -1.24 7.22 -7.79
N SER A 23 -2.48 7.21 -8.27
CA SER A 23 -3.23 5.98 -8.53
C SER A 23 -2.52 5.05 -9.51
N CYS A 24 -1.62 5.57 -10.35
CA CYS A 24 -0.76 4.77 -11.23
C CYS A 24 0.26 3.95 -10.43
N ASP A 25 0.99 4.58 -9.51
CA ASP A 25 2.01 3.94 -8.67
C ASP A 25 1.40 2.81 -7.82
N ILE A 26 0.24 3.10 -7.22
CA ILE A 26 -0.53 2.14 -6.43
C ILE A 26 -0.99 0.96 -7.31
N ALA A 27 -1.47 1.24 -8.53
CA ALA A 27 -1.91 0.19 -9.45
C ALA A 27 -0.76 -0.74 -9.89
N VAL A 28 0.45 -0.20 -10.06
CA VAL A 28 1.66 -1.00 -10.36
C VAL A 28 1.96 -1.96 -9.19
N ALA A 29 2.02 -1.42 -7.96
CA ALA A 29 2.26 -2.22 -6.77
C ALA A 29 1.17 -3.28 -6.56
N MET A 30 -0.12 -2.95 -6.78
CA MET A 30 -1.23 -3.90 -6.60
C MET A 30 -1.18 -5.05 -7.61
N ARG A 31 -0.90 -4.76 -8.87
CA ARG A 31 -0.74 -5.79 -9.91
C ARG A 31 0.38 -6.75 -9.55
N LYS A 32 1.48 -6.25 -8.96
CA LYS A 32 2.59 -7.09 -8.52
C LYS A 32 2.33 -7.84 -7.23
N SER A 33 1.65 -7.25 -6.26
CA SER A 33 1.21 -7.96 -5.04
C SER A 33 0.40 -9.20 -5.39
N ARG A 34 -0.46 -9.11 -6.42
CA ARG A 34 -1.24 -10.24 -6.92
C ARG A 34 -0.39 -11.34 -7.59
N LEU A 35 0.74 -10.99 -8.20
CA LEU A 35 1.63 -11.94 -8.89
C LEU A 35 2.63 -12.59 -7.94
N ASP A 36 3.24 -11.80 -7.06
CA ASP A 36 4.34 -12.22 -6.19
C ASP A 36 3.85 -12.72 -4.82
N LYS A 37 2.55 -12.54 -4.51
CA LYS A 37 1.95 -12.72 -3.17
C LYS A 37 2.67 -11.93 -2.06
N GLY A 38 3.43 -10.91 -2.42
CA GLY A 38 4.10 -10.02 -1.50
C GLY A 38 3.16 -8.95 -0.94
N PRO A 39 3.41 -8.47 0.29
CA PRO A 39 2.65 -7.37 0.87
C PRO A 39 2.90 -6.07 0.07
N LEU A 40 1.83 -5.33 -0.21
CA LEU A 40 1.88 -4.07 -0.97
C LEU A 40 2.94 -3.06 -0.45
N PRO A 41 3.11 -2.85 0.88
CA PRO A 41 4.10 -1.93 1.43
C PRO A 41 5.53 -2.23 0.96
N MET A 42 5.94 -3.51 1.00
CA MET A 42 7.29 -3.91 0.60
C MET A 42 7.52 -3.72 -0.90
N LEU A 43 6.47 -3.86 -1.72
CA LEU A 43 6.58 -3.57 -3.15
C LEU A 43 6.76 -2.09 -3.37
N LEU A 44 5.94 -1.24 -2.74
CA LEU A 44 6.06 0.22 -2.84
C LEU A 44 7.50 0.67 -2.53
N TRP A 45 8.11 0.14 -1.48
CA TRP A 45 9.49 0.48 -1.12
C TRP A 45 10.52 -0.07 -2.13
N GLN A 46 10.38 -1.31 -2.59
CA GLN A 46 11.27 -1.89 -3.60
C GLN A 46 11.26 -1.14 -4.94
N TYR A 47 10.12 -0.55 -5.31
CA TYR A 47 10.01 0.28 -6.51
C TYR A 47 10.51 1.72 -6.29
N GLY A 48 10.92 2.08 -5.07
CA GLY A 48 11.29 3.46 -4.73
C GLY A 48 10.11 4.43 -4.78
N LEU A 49 8.88 3.92 -4.65
CA LEU A 49 7.67 4.73 -4.60
C LEU A 49 7.49 5.36 -3.21
N VAL A 50 8.06 4.73 -2.18
CA VAL A 50 7.99 5.19 -0.79
C VAL A 50 9.35 5.00 -0.13
N ASP A 51 9.73 5.97 0.70
CA ASP A 51 10.91 5.88 1.57
C ASP A 51 10.64 5.04 2.82
N ILE A 52 11.70 4.76 3.59
CA ILE A 52 11.61 3.96 4.82
C ILE A 52 10.66 4.59 5.86
N GLU A 53 10.62 5.92 5.97
CA GLU A 53 9.72 6.63 6.88
C GLU A 53 8.25 6.48 6.48
N GLN A 54 7.99 6.51 5.17
CA GLN A 54 6.65 6.38 4.63
C GLN A 54 6.20 4.91 4.66
N LEU A 55 7.14 3.97 4.50
CA LEU A 55 6.94 2.55 4.74
C LEU A 55 6.53 2.28 6.19
N ASP A 56 7.23 2.90 7.15
CA ASP A 56 6.93 2.76 8.58
C ASP A 56 5.50 3.21 8.91
N LYS A 57 5.09 4.39 8.41
CA LYS A 57 3.71 4.89 8.54
C LYS A 57 2.67 3.96 7.91
N ILE A 58 2.99 3.32 6.78
CA ILE A 58 2.11 2.34 6.16
C ILE A 58 1.90 1.15 7.12
N PHE A 59 2.97 0.64 7.74
CA PHE A 59 2.88 -0.46 8.69
C PHE A 59 2.10 -0.07 9.95
N ASP A 60 2.37 1.10 10.53
CA ASP A 60 1.63 1.65 11.67
C ASP A 60 0.13 1.78 11.37
N TRP A 61 -0.22 2.31 10.19
CA TRP A 61 -1.62 2.40 9.76
C TRP A 61 -2.28 1.03 9.59
N LEU A 62 -1.55 0.05 9.03
CA LEU A 62 -2.05 -1.32 8.85
C LEU A 62 -2.30 -2.01 10.20
N GLU A 63 -1.42 -1.82 11.19
CA GLU A 63 -1.64 -2.31 12.56
C GLU A 63 -2.82 -1.60 13.23
N SER A 64 -3.00 -0.30 13.00
CA SER A 64 -4.13 0.48 13.53
C SER A 64 -5.49 0.06 12.94
N GLN A 65 -5.52 -0.63 11.79
CA GLN A 65 -6.74 -1.20 11.20
C GLN A 65 -7.06 -2.64 11.65
N ASN A 66 -6.22 -3.27 12.47
CA ASN A 66 -6.40 -4.64 13.00
C ASN A 66 -7.19 -4.66 14.31
#